data_AF-A0AAV5DCU8-F1
#
_entry.id   AF-A0AAV5DCU8-F1
#
_cell.length_a   1.000
_cell.length_b   1.000
_cell.length_c   1.000
_cell.angle_alpha   90.00
_cell.angle_beta   90.00
_cell.angle_gamma   90.00
#
_symmetry.space_group_name_H-M   'P 1'
#
loop_
_entity.id
_entity.type
_entity.pdbx_description
1 polymer ?
#
loop_
_entity_poly.entity_id
_entity_poly.type
_entity_poly.pdbx_seq_one_letter_code
_entity_poly.pdbx_strand_id
1 'polypeptide(L)'
;MGGKNSTFQTLINPEKDVRNTHVHGISNRMLTRPEVPKFGELIPILLQYVWSRQMDGKPVLWVAHNGRTFDVPFLIFEFRRCKMEMPGSKLSSVSLEKLREHYKIPITGSAHRAMQDVTTLCYVLQKLTFELKLTVPQLLEKSFRVSDLAASRPEK
;
A
#
# COMPACT_ATOMS: atom_id res chain seq x y z
N MET A 1 8.02 7.84 -17.83
CA MET A 1 9.24 7.31 -17.19
C MET A 1 8.87 6.21 -16.21
N GLY A 2 9.68 5.14 -16.15
CA GLY A 2 9.60 4.06 -15.15
C GLY A 2 9.22 2.70 -15.74
N GLY A 3 10.23 1.91 -16.14
CA GLY A 3 10.08 0.53 -16.64
C GLY A 3 9.92 -0.52 -15.52
N LYS A 4 10.28 -1.77 -15.79
CA LYS A 4 10.27 -2.87 -14.79
C LYS A 4 11.01 -2.46 -13.52
N ASN A 5 10.47 -2.80 -12.35
CA ASN A 5 11.00 -2.45 -11.02
C ASN A 5 10.99 -0.93 -10.72
N SER A 6 10.00 -0.19 -11.20
CA SER A 6 9.84 1.23 -10.87
C SER A 6 9.17 1.43 -9.51
N THR A 7 9.45 2.60 -8.92
CA THR A 7 8.90 3.04 -7.63
C THR A 7 8.13 4.34 -7.81
N PHE A 8 7.01 4.49 -7.09
CA PHE A 8 6.26 5.74 -6.95
C PHE A 8 6.23 6.15 -5.49
N GLN A 9 6.63 7.39 -5.19
CA GLN A 9 6.62 7.95 -3.84
C GLN A 9 6.25 9.42 -3.90
N THR A 10 5.35 9.83 -3.02
CA THR A 10 5.05 11.25 -2.80
C THR A 10 4.55 11.47 -1.38
N LEU A 11 4.68 12.69 -0.89
CA LEU A 11 3.88 13.16 0.23
C LEU A 11 2.45 13.43 -0.23
N ILE A 12 1.52 13.50 0.71
CA ILE A 12 0.12 13.82 0.45
C ILE A 12 -0.31 14.85 1.46
N ASN A 13 -0.92 15.94 1.02
CA ASN A 13 -1.53 16.93 1.90
C ASN A 13 -2.88 16.36 2.39
N PRO A 14 -3.02 16.03 3.68
CA PRO A 14 -4.25 15.45 4.21
C PRO A 14 -5.29 16.51 4.57
N GLU A 15 -5.00 17.79 4.27
CA GLU A 15 -5.85 18.96 4.55
C GLU A 15 -6.16 19.11 6.05
N LYS A 16 -5.29 18.56 6.89
CA LYS A 16 -5.37 18.58 8.36
C LYS A 16 -3.97 18.48 8.96
N ASP A 17 -3.83 18.88 10.21
CA ASP A 17 -2.56 18.71 10.92
C ASP A 17 -2.28 17.24 11.23
N VAL A 18 -1.06 16.80 10.92
CA VAL A 18 -0.52 15.51 11.34
C VAL A 18 0.22 15.64 12.67
N ARG A 19 0.02 14.64 13.53
CA ARG A 19 0.75 14.46 14.80
C ARG A 19 1.78 13.36 14.64
N ASN A 20 2.54 13.08 15.69
CA ASN A 20 3.54 11.99 15.73
C ASN A 20 4.68 12.15 14.71
N THR A 21 5.04 13.39 14.37
CA THR A 21 6.21 13.73 13.55
C THR A 21 7.49 13.07 14.05
N HIS A 22 7.62 12.85 15.36
CA HIS A 22 8.76 12.17 15.97
C HIS A 22 8.87 10.68 15.57
N VAL A 23 7.78 10.05 15.13
CA VAL A 23 7.75 8.65 14.68
C VAL A 23 8.10 8.54 13.19
N HIS A 24 7.44 9.32 12.33
CA HIS A 24 7.56 9.17 10.87
C HIS A 24 8.41 10.25 10.18
N GLY A 25 8.80 11.31 10.90
CA GLY A 25 9.66 12.38 10.38
C GLY A 25 9.02 13.27 9.32
N ILE A 26 7.68 13.39 9.30
CA ILE A 26 6.94 14.23 8.32
C ILE A 26 6.28 15.36 9.10
N SER A 27 6.58 16.62 8.76
CA SER A 27 6.01 17.78 9.45
C SER A 27 4.85 18.40 8.66
N ASN A 28 3.96 19.13 9.34
CA ASN A 28 2.88 19.90 8.68
C ASN A 28 3.44 20.86 7.62
N ARG A 29 4.59 21.49 7.88
CA ARG A 29 5.28 22.36 6.89
C ARG A 29 5.65 21.62 5.61
N MET A 30 6.01 20.34 5.68
CA MET A 30 6.29 19.54 4.50
C MET A 30 5.01 19.22 3.71
N LEU A 31 3.89 19.00 4.41
CA LEU A 31 2.63 18.58 3.82
C LEU A 31 1.84 19.73 3.20
N THR A 32 2.04 20.96 3.66
CA THR A 32 1.34 22.15 3.16
C THR A 32 2.07 22.85 2.00
N ARG A 33 3.16 22.26 1.49
CA ARG A 33 3.88 22.81 0.33
C ARG A 33 2.98 22.75 -0.92
N PRO A 34 2.96 23.79 -1.78
CA PRO A 34 2.08 23.85 -2.95
C PRO A 34 2.19 22.67 -3.91
N GLU A 35 3.37 22.07 -4.03
CA GLU A 35 3.66 20.92 -4.89
C GLU A 35 3.22 19.57 -4.32
N VAL A 36 2.81 19.53 -3.05
CA VAL A 36 2.35 18.28 -2.42
C VAL A 36 0.87 18.10 -2.73
N PRO A 37 0.50 17.05 -3.49
CA PRO A 37 -0.88 16.87 -3.92
C PRO A 37 -1.78 16.54 -2.72
N LYS A 38 -3.03 16.97 -2.81
CA LYS A 38 -4.11 16.42 -2.00
C LYS A 38 -4.49 15.03 -2.50
N PHE A 39 -5.24 14.28 -1.71
CA PHE A 39 -5.72 12.95 -2.13
C PHE A 39 -6.49 12.96 -3.46
N GLY A 40 -7.38 13.94 -3.68
CA GLY A 40 -8.13 14.03 -4.94
C GLY A 40 -7.25 14.25 -6.17
N GLU A 41 -6.12 14.93 -6.02
CA GLU A 41 -5.14 15.16 -7.08
C GLU A 41 -4.21 13.95 -7.27
N LEU A 42 -3.95 13.22 -6.18
CA LEU A 42 -3.11 12.02 -6.22
C LEU A 42 -3.77 10.86 -6.95
N ILE A 43 -5.07 10.62 -6.74
CA ILE A 43 -5.72 9.40 -7.27
C ILE A 43 -5.55 9.25 -8.79
N PRO A 44 -5.80 10.26 -9.65
CA PRO A 44 -5.57 10.11 -11.08
C PRO A 44 -4.10 9.83 -11.41
N ILE A 45 -3.14 10.41 -10.69
CA ILE A 45 -1.70 10.16 -10.85
C ILE A 45 -1.37 8.70 -10.50
N LEU A 46 -1.91 8.21 -9.38
CA LEU A 46 -1.71 6.84 -8.92
C LEU A 46 -2.33 5.82 -9.90
N LEU A 47 -3.55 6.07 -10.39
CA LEU A 47 -4.20 5.22 -11.37
C LEU A 47 -3.45 5.22 -12.71
N GLN A 48 -2.99 6.38 -13.18
CA GLN A 48 -2.14 6.46 -14.36
C GLN A 48 -0.84 5.67 -14.19
N TYR A 49 -0.24 5.73 -13.00
CA TYR A 49 0.94 4.92 -12.68
C TYR A 49 0.65 3.42 -12.76
N VAL A 50 -0.48 2.97 -12.21
CA VAL A 50 -0.89 1.55 -12.26
C VAL A 50 -1.20 1.11 -13.69
N TRP A 51 -2.04 1.83 -14.41
CA TRP A 51 -2.48 1.45 -15.76
C TRP A 51 -1.35 1.44 -16.78
N SER A 52 -0.41 2.38 -16.70
CA SER A 52 0.78 2.38 -17.57
C SER A 52 1.71 1.18 -17.38
N ARG A 53 1.48 0.36 -16.34
CA ARG A 53 2.27 -0.84 -16.00
C ARG A 53 1.46 -2.12 -16.00
N GLN A 54 0.14 -2.01 -16.10
CA GLN A 54 -0.73 -3.18 -16.17
C GLN A 54 -0.40 -3.96 -17.44
N MET A 55 -0.10 -5.25 -17.28
CA MET A 55 0.10 -6.15 -18.40
C MET A 55 -1.25 -6.65 -18.89
N ASP A 56 -1.42 -6.71 -20.21
CA ASP A 56 -2.65 -7.21 -20.80
C ASP A 56 -2.98 -8.63 -20.32
N GLY A 57 -4.26 -8.88 -20.05
CA GLY A 57 -4.76 -10.14 -19.49
C GLY A 57 -4.27 -10.51 -18.09
N LYS A 58 -3.46 -9.68 -17.41
CA LYS A 58 -2.95 -9.98 -16.05
C LYS A 58 -3.60 -9.09 -14.99
N PRO A 59 -3.97 -9.66 -13.82
CA PRO A 59 -4.57 -8.88 -12.74
C PRO A 59 -3.55 -7.95 -12.07
N VAL A 60 -4.04 -6.83 -11.53
CA VAL A 60 -3.27 -5.96 -10.64
C VAL A 60 -3.43 -6.43 -9.21
N LEU A 61 -2.32 -6.78 -8.55
CA LEU A 61 -2.30 -7.18 -7.14
C LEU A 61 -1.69 -6.06 -6.29
N TRP A 62 -2.45 -5.60 -5.29
CA TRP A 62 -1.97 -4.67 -4.28
C TRP A 62 -1.50 -5.45 -3.06
N VAL A 63 -0.31 -5.14 -2.56
CA VAL A 63 0.27 -5.81 -1.39
C VAL A 63 0.52 -4.77 -0.31
N ALA A 64 0.00 -5.03 0.89
CA ALA A 64 0.11 -4.13 2.03
C ALA A 64 0.36 -4.94 3.31
N HIS A 65 1.14 -4.38 4.23
CA HIS A 65 1.54 -5.09 5.44
C HIS A 65 0.47 -5.06 6.55
N ASN A 66 -0.41 -4.05 6.56
CA ASN A 66 -1.59 -3.95 7.42
C ASN A 66 -2.87 -3.83 6.58
N GLY A 67 -2.92 -4.57 5.46
CA GLY A 67 -3.94 -4.43 4.42
C GLY A 67 -5.38 -4.44 4.95
N ARG A 68 -5.73 -5.40 5.82
CA ARG A 68 -7.11 -5.56 6.28
C ARG A 68 -7.55 -4.55 7.35
N THR A 69 -6.63 -4.19 8.24
CA THR A 69 -6.94 -3.43 9.45
C THR A 69 -6.77 -1.93 9.25
N PHE A 70 -5.92 -1.52 8.31
CA PHE A 70 -5.59 -0.11 8.12
C PHE A 70 -5.48 0.31 6.66
N ASP A 71 -4.52 -0.24 5.91
CA ASP A 71 -4.13 0.32 4.60
C ASP A 71 -5.30 0.34 3.61
N VAL A 72 -6.04 -0.78 3.46
CA VAL A 72 -7.16 -0.85 2.53
C VAL A 72 -8.39 -0.09 3.02
N PRO A 73 -8.84 -0.22 4.29
CA PRO A 73 -9.92 0.63 4.79
C PRO A 73 -9.67 2.13 4.63
N PHE A 74 -8.44 2.59 4.91
CA PHE A 74 -8.03 3.98 4.73
C PHE A 74 -8.10 4.40 3.26
N LEU A 75 -7.55 3.60 2.35
CA LEU A 75 -7.63 3.88 0.91
C LEU A 75 -9.07 3.88 0.41
N ILE A 76 -9.91 2.90 0.79
CA ILE A 76 -11.34 2.89 0.43
C ILE A 76 -12.03 4.18 0.88
N PHE A 77 -11.73 4.65 2.10
CA PHE A 77 -12.31 5.89 2.60
C PHE A 77 -11.91 7.10 1.75
N GLU A 78 -10.63 7.25 1.42
CA GLU A 78 -10.15 8.38 0.59
C GLU A 78 -10.63 8.29 -0.85
N PHE A 79 -10.68 7.09 -1.45
CA PHE A 79 -11.26 6.87 -2.77
C PHE A 79 -12.75 7.23 -2.79
N ARG A 80 -13.53 6.81 -1.77
CA ARG A 80 -14.95 7.19 -1.62
C ARG A 80 -15.13 8.68 -1.43
N ARG A 81 -14.30 9.33 -0.60
CA ARG A 81 -14.31 10.79 -0.43
C ARG A 81 -14.11 11.51 -1.76
N CYS A 82 -13.31 10.93 -2.65
CA CYS A 82 -13.04 11.46 -3.99
C CYS A 82 -13.98 10.92 -5.08
N LYS A 83 -14.99 10.12 -4.75
CA LYS A 83 -15.94 9.49 -5.69
C LYS A 83 -15.27 8.58 -6.75
N MET A 84 -14.22 7.86 -6.36
CA MET A 84 -13.48 6.93 -7.22
C MET A 84 -13.55 5.49 -6.67
N GLU A 85 -13.46 4.49 -7.54
CA GLU A 85 -13.48 3.07 -7.15
C GLU A 85 -12.05 2.49 -7.03
N MET A 86 -11.86 1.61 -6.04
CA MET A 86 -10.57 0.96 -5.77
C MET A 86 -10.51 -0.45 -6.39
N PRO A 87 -9.43 -0.83 -7.11
CA PRO A 87 -9.26 -2.18 -7.66
C PRO A 87 -8.49 -3.17 -6.73
N GLY A 88 -8.87 -4.46 -6.70
CA GLY A 88 -7.99 -5.60 -6.30
C GLY A 88 -7.92 -6.04 -4.81
N SER A 89 -7.13 -7.10 -4.46
CA SER A 89 -7.46 -8.07 -3.36
C SER A 89 -6.47 -8.47 -2.16
N LYS A 90 -6.93 -9.06 -0.96
CA LYS A 90 -6.31 -9.51 0.40
C LYS A 90 -4.97 -10.20 0.39
N LEU A 91 -4.40 -10.26 1.60
CA LEU A 91 -3.76 -11.44 2.20
C LEU A 91 -4.00 -11.41 3.74
N SER A 92 -3.67 -12.49 4.46
CA SER A 92 -3.74 -12.57 5.93
C SER A 92 -2.58 -11.82 6.62
N SER A 93 -2.84 -11.34 7.85
CA SER A 93 -1.98 -10.42 8.60
C SER A 93 -0.92 -11.16 9.42
N VAL A 94 0.36 -10.92 9.12
CA VAL A 94 1.51 -11.18 9.99
C VAL A 94 2.32 -9.88 10.07
N SER A 95 2.79 -9.49 11.27
CA SER A 95 3.56 -8.25 11.45
C SER A 95 4.79 -8.23 10.54
N LEU A 96 4.97 -7.13 9.80
CA LEU A 96 6.10 -6.92 8.90
C LEU A 96 7.44 -6.99 9.62
N GLU A 97 7.47 -6.50 10.87
CA GLU A 97 8.67 -6.53 11.70
C GLU A 97 9.08 -7.96 12.06
N LYS A 98 8.12 -8.80 12.45
CA LYS A 98 8.38 -10.22 12.74
C LYS A 98 8.87 -10.98 11.50
N LEU A 99 8.32 -10.68 10.33
CA LEU A 99 8.77 -11.29 9.07
C LEU A 99 10.16 -10.79 8.66
N ARG A 100 10.46 -9.51 8.87
CA ARG A 100 11.80 -8.95 8.65
C ARG A 100 12.84 -9.68 9.50
N GLU A 101 12.56 -9.87 10.79
CA GLU A 101 13.43 -10.58 11.72
C GLU A 101 13.63 -12.05 11.31
N HIS A 102 12.53 -12.74 11.01
CA HIS A 102 12.57 -14.14 10.57
C HIS A 102 13.43 -14.33 9.32
N TYR A 103 13.26 -13.47 8.32
CA TYR A 103 14.01 -13.51 7.06
C TYR A 103 15.37 -12.81 7.10
N LYS A 104 15.75 -12.25 8.25
CA LYS A 104 17.00 -11.50 8.45
C LYS A 104 17.21 -10.41 7.40
N ILE A 105 16.14 -9.70 7.06
CA ILE A 105 16.18 -8.62 6.06
C ILE A 105 16.83 -7.38 6.71
N PRO A 106 17.90 -6.81 6.13
CA PRO A 106 18.59 -5.67 6.72
C PRO A 106 17.71 -4.42 6.69
N ILE A 107 17.80 -3.61 7.75
CA ILE A 107 17.17 -2.28 7.78
C ILE A 107 18.05 -1.33 6.99
N THR A 108 17.45 -0.61 6.04
CA THR A 108 18.11 0.47 5.30
C THR A 108 17.45 1.79 5.65
N GLY A 109 18.12 2.66 6.41
CA GLY A 109 17.58 3.98 6.78
C GLY A 109 16.62 4.00 7.98
N SER A 110 15.83 5.08 8.11
CA SER A 110 14.93 5.29 9.25
C SER A 110 13.72 4.35 9.20
N ALA A 111 13.47 3.65 10.31
CA ALA A 111 12.21 2.94 10.53
C ALA A 111 11.02 3.91 10.40
N HIS A 112 9.85 3.39 9.97
CA HIS A 112 8.57 4.11 9.87
C HIS A 112 8.42 5.13 8.73
N ARG A 113 9.25 5.03 7.69
CA ARG A 113 9.01 5.72 6.41
C ARG A 113 8.28 4.77 5.48
N ALA A 114 7.19 5.23 4.86
CA ALA A 114 6.36 4.39 3.98
C ALA A 114 7.14 3.61 2.92
N MET A 115 8.18 4.22 2.31
CA MET A 115 9.01 3.53 1.32
C MET A 115 9.89 2.42 1.91
N GLN A 116 10.32 2.57 3.16
CA GLN A 116 11.11 1.55 3.83
C GLN A 116 10.25 0.32 4.16
N ASP A 117 8.99 0.55 4.55
CA ASP A 117 8.02 -0.52 4.75
C ASP A 117 7.72 -1.24 3.42
N VAL A 118 7.55 -0.49 2.32
CA VAL A 118 7.40 -1.06 0.96
C VAL A 118 8.60 -1.91 0.58
N THR A 119 9.83 -1.42 0.80
CA THR A 119 11.06 -2.14 0.47
C THR A 119 11.16 -3.45 1.26
N THR A 120 10.88 -3.40 2.57
CA THR A 120 10.87 -4.57 3.44
C THR A 120 9.81 -5.58 2.99
N LEU A 121 8.60 -5.10 2.68
CA LEU A 121 7.49 -5.92 2.20
C LEU A 121 7.81 -6.61 0.87
N CYS A 122 8.50 -5.93 -0.06
CA CYS A 122 8.96 -6.52 -1.32
C CYS A 122 9.90 -7.70 -1.08
N TYR A 123 10.89 -7.57 -0.18
CA TYR A 123 11.80 -8.67 0.14
C TYR A 123 11.10 -9.83 0.85
N VAL A 124 10.19 -9.52 1.79
CA VAL A 124 9.37 -10.53 2.48
C VAL A 124 8.52 -11.31 1.49
N LEU A 125 7.81 -10.62 0.59
CA LEU A 125 6.98 -11.26 -0.43
C LEU A 125 7.82 -12.13 -1.37
N GLN A 126 8.99 -11.64 -1.79
CA GLN A 126 9.91 -12.40 -2.63
C GLN A 126 10.38 -13.69 -1.94
N LYS A 127 10.76 -13.61 -0.66
CA LYS A 127 11.18 -14.78 0.13
C LYS A 127 10.04 -15.78 0.30
N LEU A 128 8.87 -15.32 0.71
CA LEU A 128 7.68 -16.16 0.90
C LEU A 128 7.28 -16.88 -0.39
N THR A 129 7.19 -16.15 -1.50
CA THR A 129 6.78 -16.74 -2.79
C THR A 129 7.80 -17.74 -3.32
N PHE A 130 9.10 -17.48 -3.12
CA PHE A 130 10.16 -18.40 -3.50
C PHE A 130 10.15 -19.68 -2.65
N GLU A 131 10.13 -19.55 -1.32
CA GLU A 131 10.19 -20.69 -0.39
C GLU A 131 8.96 -21.59 -0.50
N LEU A 132 7.78 -20.98 -0.56
CA LEU A 132 6.51 -21.69 -0.64
C LEU A 132 6.14 -22.09 -2.08
N LYS A 133 6.98 -21.73 -3.07
CA LYS A 133 6.75 -21.95 -4.51
C LYS A 133 5.36 -21.46 -4.96
N LEU A 134 4.93 -20.32 -4.43
CA LEU A 134 3.60 -19.79 -4.68
C LEU A 134 3.52 -19.18 -6.08
N THR A 135 2.54 -19.65 -6.84
CA THR A 135 2.17 -19.08 -8.13
C THR A 135 1.21 -17.90 -7.98
N VAL A 136 1.07 -17.07 -9.01
CA VAL A 136 0.12 -15.95 -9.02
C VAL A 136 -1.33 -16.41 -8.75
N PRO A 137 -1.85 -17.50 -9.36
CA PRO A 137 -3.18 -18.01 -9.02
C PRO A 137 -3.34 -18.36 -7.53
N GLN A 138 -2.34 -18.97 -6.92
CA GLN A 138 -2.39 -19.32 -5.48
C GLN A 138 -2.35 -18.09 -4.58
N LEU A 139 -1.64 -17.03 -4.98
CA LEU A 139 -1.68 -15.74 -4.27
C LEU A 139 -3.06 -15.09 -4.38
N LEU A 140 -3.69 -15.14 -5.56
CA LEU A 140 -5.04 -14.63 -5.77
C LEU A 140 -6.08 -15.41 -4.97
N GLU A 141 -5.96 -16.72 -4.87
CA GLU A 141 -6.84 -17.56 -4.06
C GLU A 141 -6.77 -17.17 -2.58
N LYS A 142 -5.57 -16.86 -2.08
CA LYS A 142 -5.36 -16.42 -0.69
C LYS A 142 -5.74 -14.94 -0.47
N SER A 143 -6.33 -14.28 -1.48
CA SER A 143 -6.71 -12.86 -1.47
C SER A 143 -8.21 -12.56 -1.09
N PHE A 144 -8.67 -11.29 -1.01
CA PHE A 144 -10.00 -10.71 -0.56
C PHE A 144 -10.32 -9.70 -1.58
N ARG A 145 -11.54 -9.55 -2.03
CA ARG A 145 -11.86 -8.35 -2.81
C ARG A 145 -12.17 -7.19 -1.87
N VAL A 146 -12.05 -5.96 -2.37
CA VAL A 146 -12.54 -4.76 -1.67
C VAL A 146 -14.01 -4.94 -1.23
N SER A 147 -14.82 -5.62 -2.05
CA SER A 147 -16.21 -5.99 -1.72
C SER A 147 -16.35 -6.80 -0.43
N ASP A 148 -15.37 -7.61 -0.07
CA ASP A 148 -15.43 -8.50 1.10
C ASP A 148 -15.36 -7.72 2.43
N LEU A 149 -14.97 -6.44 2.40
CA LEU A 149 -14.91 -5.57 3.57
C LEU A 149 -16.25 -4.85 3.84
N ALA A 150 -17.11 -4.73 2.84
CA ALA A 150 -18.42 -4.09 2.99
C ALA A 150 -19.44 -5.00 3.69
N ALA A 151 -19.28 -6.32 3.60
CA ALA A 151 -20.21 -7.31 4.13
C ALA A 151 -20.10 -7.56 5.65
N SER A 152 -19.17 -6.91 6.36
CA SER A 152 -18.93 -7.14 7.80
C SER A 152 -19.46 -6.05 8.72
N ARG A 153 -20.50 -5.30 8.33
CA ARG A 153 -21.24 -4.48 9.30
C ARG A 153 -22.21 -5.39 10.04
N PRO A 154 -22.07 -5.62 11.37
CA PRO A 154 -23.19 -6.12 12.12
C PRO A 154 -24.33 -5.10 12.03
N GLU A 155 -25.54 -5.57 11.77
CA GLU A 155 -26.74 -4.77 12.04
C GLU A 155 -26.67 -4.30 13.48
N LYS A 156 -26.91 -2.99 13.68
CA LYS A 156 -26.96 -2.36 15.00
C LYS A 156 -28.08 -2.93 15.84
#